data_AF-A0A5E5QSK5-F1
#
_entry.id   AF-A0A5E5QSK5-F1
#
_cell.length_a   1.000
_cell.length_b   1.000
_cell.length_c   1.000
_cell.angle_alpha   90.00
_cell.angle_beta   90.00
_cell.angle_gamma   90.00
#
_symmetry.space_group_name_H-M   'P 1'
#
loop_
_entity.id
_entity.type
_entity.pdbx_description
1 polymer ?
#
loop_
_entity_poly.entity_id
_entity_poly.type
_entity_poly.pdbx_seq_one_letter_code
_entity_poly.pdbx_strand_id
1 'polypeptide(L)'
;MQWWLYILVAIGVFLGNFQLQKKLITFKNKEKALDFLVSITQELEDLYIQYWGSARSATHNKTLSLQIKRKQTQFSIFLNFAHKKYKLDNKDTIDKELRALIKNATDGEFDSLNMKQDTEKSTKISQFINNLMLALLENKM
;
A
#
# COMPACT_ATOMS: atom_id res chain seq x y z
N MET A 1 26.72 16.63 0.61
CA MET A 1 25.61 17.57 0.35
C MET A 1 24.58 16.89 -0.55
N GLN A 2 23.47 16.35 0.00
CA GLN A 2 22.43 15.59 -0.72
C GLN A 2 21.05 16.31 -0.73
N TRP A 3 21.01 17.60 -0.37
CA TRP A 3 19.81 18.44 -0.37
C TRP A 3 18.96 18.39 -1.66
N TRP A 4 19.57 18.30 -2.84
CA TRP A 4 18.84 18.17 -4.11
C TRP A 4 18.05 16.85 -4.24
N LEU A 5 18.53 15.76 -3.64
CA LEU A 5 17.81 14.48 -3.61
C LEU A 5 16.55 14.60 -2.75
N TYR A 6 16.60 15.33 -1.63
CA TYR A 6 15.42 15.58 -0.81
C TYR A 6 14.37 16.43 -1.53
N ILE A 7 14.80 17.45 -2.29
CA ILE A 7 13.91 18.28 -3.09
C ILE A 7 13.25 17.46 -4.21
N LEU A 8 14.00 16.63 -4.93
CA LEU A 8 13.45 15.77 -5.98
C LEU A 8 12.48 14.71 -5.42
N VAL A 9 12.80 14.14 -4.25
CA VAL A 9 11.89 13.21 -3.55
C VAL A 9 10.62 13.91 -3.11
N ALA A 10 10.71 15.12 -2.55
CA ALA A 10 9.55 15.91 -2.14
C ALA A 10 8.67 16.29 -3.33
N ILE A 11 9.26 16.74 -4.45
CA ILE A 11 8.54 17.05 -5.69
C ILE A 11 7.88 15.79 -6.25
N GLY A 12 8.56 14.63 -6.25
CA GLY A 12 7.98 13.36 -6.69
C GLY A 12 6.81 12.89 -5.82
N VAL A 13 6.91 13.06 -4.50
CA VAL A 13 5.80 12.79 -3.56
C VAL A 13 4.64 13.76 -3.78
N PHE A 14 4.93 15.04 -3.98
CA PHE A 14 3.92 16.07 -4.23
C PHE A 14 3.18 15.85 -5.55
N LEU A 15 3.92 15.57 -6.64
CA LEU A 15 3.34 15.22 -7.94
C LEU A 15 2.53 13.92 -7.88
N GLY A 16 3.03 12.90 -7.19
CA GLY A 16 2.30 11.65 -6.97
C GLY A 16 0.99 11.89 -6.21
N ASN A 17 1.01 12.72 -5.16
CA ASN A 17 -0.18 13.12 -4.42
C ASN A 17 -1.13 13.97 -5.26
N PHE A 18 -0.63 14.88 -6.10
CA PHE A 18 -1.45 15.71 -6.98
C PHE A 18 -2.13 14.89 -8.08
N GLN A 19 -1.43 13.92 -8.69
CA GLN A 19 -2.04 12.98 -9.63
C GLN A 19 -3.10 12.11 -8.94
N LEU A 20 -2.84 11.67 -7.71
CA LEU A 20 -3.84 11.01 -6.88
C LEU A 20 -5.05 11.89 -6.65
N GLN A 21 -4.88 13.15 -6.26
CA GLN A 21 -5.97 14.11 -6.08
C GLN A 21 -6.79 14.31 -7.36
N LYS A 22 -6.13 14.41 -8.53
CA LYS A 22 -6.83 14.46 -9.82
C LYS A 22 -7.64 13.19 -10.08
N LYS A 23 -7.05 12.00 -9.86
CA LYS A 23 -7.76 10.71 -9.97
C LYS A 23 -8.95 10.64 -9.01
N LEU A 24 -8.77 11.05 -7.76
CA LEU A 24 -9.80 11.10 -6.72
C LEU A 24 -11.01 11.92 -7.19
N ILE A 25 -10.80 13.11 -7.77
CA ILE A 25 -11.88 13.96 -8.31
C ILE A 25 -12.62 13.28 -9.47
N THR A 26 -11.94 12.49 -10.30
CA THR A 26 -12.57 11.80 -11.45
C THR A 26 -13.40 10.58 -11.10
N PHE A 27 -13.22 9.98 -9.92
CA PHE A 27 -14.07 8.86 -9.50
C PHE A 27 -15.46 9.37 -9.14
N LYS A 28 -16.43 9.15 -10.04
CA LYS A 28 -17.85 9.46 -9.81
C LYS A 28 -18.64 8.30 -9.21
N ASN A 29 -18.13 7.08 -9.32
CA ASN A 29 -18.80 5.84 -8.89
C ASN A 29 -18.03 5.20 -7.71
N LYS A 30 -18.77 4.77 -6.67
CA LYS A 30 -18.28 3.99 -5.52
C LYS A 30 -17.54 2.74 -5.98
N GLU A 31 -18.10 2.00 -6.95
CA GLU A 31 -17.54 0.74 -7.44
C GLU A 31 -16.15 0.95 -8.05
N LYS A 32 -16.00 1.95 -8.93
CA LYS A 32 -14.70 2.29 -9.53
C LYS A 32 -13.68 2.75 -8.49
N ALA A 33 -14.12 3.39 -7.41
CA ALA A 33 -13.23 3.76 -6.31
C ALA A 33 -12.77 2.51 -5.53
N LEU A 34 -13.68 1.56 -5.30
CA LEU A 34 -13.33 0.27 -4.69
C LEU A 34 -12.40 -0.56 -5.60
N ASP A 35 -12.63 -0.59 -6.91
CA ASP A 35 -11.72 -1.22 -7.88
C ASP A 35 -10.31 -0.67 -7.80
N PHE A 36 -10.19 0.65 -7.61
CA PHE A 36 -8.88 1.28 -7.45
C PHE A 36 -8.20 0.88 -6.13
N LEU A 37 -8.93 0.74 -5.02
CA LEU A 37 -8.38 0.21 -3.77
C LEU A 37 -7.96 -1.26 -3.91
N VAL A 38 -8.75 -2.08 -4.62
CA VAL A 38 -8.40 -3.47 -4.92
C VAL A 38 -7.11 -3.53 -5.76
N SER A 39 -6.99 -2.69 -6.78
CA SER A 39 -5.77 -2.60 -7.60
C SER A 39 -4.55 -2.21 -6.77
N ILE A 40 -4.65 -1.25 -5.85
CA ILE A 40 -3.54 -0.92 -4.94
C ILE A 40 -3.21 -2.11 -4.02
N THR A 41 -4.21 -2.86 -3.57
CA THR A 41 -4.02 -4.04 -2.71
C THR A 41 -3.23 -5.14 -3.42
N GLN A 42 -3.56 -5.43 -4.68
CA GLN A 42 -2.82 -6.40 -5.50
C GLN A 42 -1.37 -5.95 -5.75
N GLU A 43 -1.16 -4.66 -6.05
CA GLU A 43 0.20 -4.14 -6.20
C GLU A 43 1.00 -4.21 -4.88
N LEU A 44 0.35 -4.06 -3.72
CA LEU A 44 0.99 -4.25 -2.42
C LEU A 44 1.42 -5.71 -2.23
N GLU A 45 0.56 -6.67 -2.59
CA GLU A 45 0.89 -8.10 -2.54
C GLU A 45 2.16 -8.40 -3.34
N ASP A 46 2.20 -7.99 -4.61
CA ASP A 46 3.36 -8.21 -5.48
C ASP A 46 4.64 -7.61 -4.90
N LEU A 47 4.57 -6.39 -4.36
CA LEU A 47 5.73 -5.73 -3.77
C LEU A 47 6.21 -6.43 -2.50
N TYR A 48 5.30 -6.91 -1.65
CA TYR A 48 5.65 -7.65 -0.45
C TYR A 48 6.24 -9.02 -0.77
N ILE A 49 5.68 -9.74 -1.75
CA ILE A 49 6.25 -11.00 -2.23
C ILE A 49 7.63 -10.77 -2.83
N GLN A 50 7.83 -9.72 -3.63
CA GLN A 50 9.15 -9.38 -4.16
C GLN A 50 10.15 -9.01 -3.06
N TYR A 51 9.67 -8.31 -2.01
CA TYR A 51 10.48 -7.94 -0.88
C TYR A 51 10.96 -9.19 -0.15
N TRP A 52 10.09 -10.14 0.22
CA TRP A 52 10.50 -11.34 0.98
C TRP A 52 10.98 -12.52 0.15
N GLY A 53 10.63 -12.59 -1.13
CA GLY A 53 10.79 -13.77 -1.98
C GLY A 53 12.18 -13.97 -2.56
N SER A 54 13.07 -12.96 -2.50
CA SER A 54 14.46 -13.14 -2.94
C SER A 54 15.42 -12.24 -2.18
N ALA A 55 16.53 -12.81 -1.71
CA ALA A 55 17.63 -12.03 -1.16
C ALA A 55 18.30 -11.22 -2.27
N ARG A 56 17.97 -9.92 -2.37
CA ARG A 56 18.57 -8.98 -3.33
C ARG A 56 19.49 -7.98 -2.62
N SER A 57 20.16 -7.15 -3.40
CA SER A 57 21.05 -6.11 -2.88
C SER A 57 20.31 -5.15 -1.93
N ALA A 58 21.01 -4.58 -0.94
CA ALA A 58 20.44 -3.61 -0.01
C ALA A 58 19.78 -2.42 -0.72
N THR A 59 20.36 -1.96 -1.85
CA THR A 59 19.78 -0.90 -2.69
C THR A 59 18.43 -1.30 -3.29
N HIS A 60 18.28 -2.56 -3.71
CA HIS A 60 17.03 -3.08 -4.24
C HIS A 60 15.96 -3.17 -3.14
N ASN A 61 16.32 -3.72 -1.98
CA ASN A 61 15.40 -3.87 -0.84
C ASN A 61 14.94 -2.51 -0.30
N LYS A 62 15.85 -1.52 -0.26
CA LYS A 62 15.51 -0.13 0.07
C LYS A 62 14.52 0.47 -0.94
N THR A 63 14.70 0.18 -2.23
CA THR A 63 13.78 0.64 -3.28
C THR A 63 12.40 0.02 -3.11
N LEU A 64 12.30 -1.30 -2.89
CA LEU A 64 11.04 -1.99 -2.61
C LEU A 64 10.37 -1.44 -1.36
N SER A 65 11.11 -1.27 -0.26
CA SER A 65 10.56 -0.69 0.98
C SER A 65 9.94 0.69 0.76
N LEU A 66 10.58 1.53 -0.05
CA LEU A 66 10.08 2.87 -0.39
C LEU A 66 8.82 2.78 -1.26
N GLN A 67 8.77 1.85 -2.22
CA GLN A 67 7.59 1.61 -3.04
C GLN A 67 6.40 1.13 -2.20
N ILE A 68 6.63 0.19 -1.28
CA ILE A 68 5.59 -0.32 -0.38
C ILE A 68 5.07 0.81 0.51
N LYS A 69 5.95 1.58 1.17
CA LYS A 69 5.54 2.73 2.00
C LYS A 69 4.71 3.74 1.22
N ARG A 70 5.11 4.03 -0.02
CA ARG A 70 4.34 4.90 -0.92
C ARG A 70 2.96 4.30 -1.16
N LYS A 71 2.85 3.04 -1.54
CA LYS A 71 1.57 2.37 -1.82
C LYS A 71 0.64 2.31 -0.61
N GLN A 72 1.16 2.00 0.58
CA GLN A 72 0.41 2.05 1.84
C GLN A 72 -0.16 3.46 2.11
N THR A 73 0.64 4.50 1.85
CA THR A 73 0.21 5.90 1.99
C THR A 73 -0.87 6.25 0.97
N GLN A 74 -0.67 5.84 -0.29
CA GLN A 74 -1.66 6.03 -1.36
C GLN A 74 -3.00 5.36 -1.01
N PHE A 75 -2.95 4.12 -0.51
CA PHE A 75 -4.11 3.38 -0.06
C PHE A 75 -4.84 4.12 1.06
N SER A 76 -4.13 4.54 2.11
CA SER A 76 -4.71 5.22 3.28
C SER A 76 -5.38 6.55 2.89
N ILE A 77 -4.71 7.35 2.05
CA ILE A 77 -5.27 8.62 1.53
C ILE A 77 -6.53 8.34 0.73
N PHE A 78 -6.49 7.35 -0.17
CA PHE A 78 -7.62 7.03 -1.04
C PHE A 78 -8.79 6.44 -0.26
N LEU A 79 -8.54 5.56 0.70
CA LEU A 79 -9.58 5.00 1.57
C LEU A 79 -10.30 6.10 2.35
N ASN A 80 -9.56 7.05 2.93
CA ASN A 80 -10.15 8.20 3.63
C ASN A 80 -11.04 9.04 2.70
N PHE A 81 -10.60 9.28 1.46
CA PHE A 81 -11.43 9.94 0.46
C PHE A 81 -12.68 9.13 0.12
N ALA A 82 -12.53 7.84 -0.16
CA ALA A 82 -13.63 6.97 -0.56
C ALA A 82 -14.67 6.88 0.56
N HIS A 83 -14.23 6.78 1.81
CA HIS A 83 -15.10 6.83 2.98
C HIS A 83 -15.83 8.18 3.10
N LYS A 84 -15.13 9.32 3.00
CA LYS A 84 -15.78 10.63 3.05
C LYS A 84 -16.81 10.84 1.94
N LYS A 85 -16.52 10.35 0.73
CA LYS A 85 -17.37 10.56 -0.45
C LYS A 85 -18.55 9.60 -0.52
N TYR A 86 -18.33 8.32 -0.20
CA TYR A 86 -19.28 7.24 -0.42
C TYR A 86 -19.81 6.58 0.86
N LYS A 87 -19.36 7.04 2.04
CA LYS A 87 -19.75 6.50 3.35
C LYS A 87 -19.50 4.98 3.43
N LEU A 88 -18.22 4.60 3.38
CA LEU A 88 -17.83 3.19 3.54
C LEU A 88 -18.06 2.76 4.99
N ASP A 89 -19.02 1.88 5.24
CA ASP A 89 -19.49 1.54 6.59
C ASP A 89 -18.47 0.74 7.42
N ASN A 90 -17.54 0.04 6.76
CA ASN A 90 -16.53 -0.81 7.42
C ASN A 90 -15.10 -0.24 7.29
N LYS A 91 -14.95 1.08 7.10
CA LYS A 91 -13.64 1.73 6.94
C LYS A 91 -12.66 1.39 8.06
N ASP A 92 -13.14 1.29 9.31
CA ASP A 92 -12.30 0.91 10.45
C ASP A 92 -11.82 -0.55 10.36
N THR A 93 -12.64 -1.46 9.81
CA THR A 93 -12.24 -2.83 9.50
C THR A 93 -11.14 -2.84 8.43
N ILE A 94 -11.31 -2.07 7.35
CA ILE A 94 -10.30 -1.97 6.29
C ILE A 94 -8.98 -1.41 6.84
N ASP A 95 -9.03 -0.35 7.67
CA ASP A 95 -7.84 0.23 8.32
C ASP A 95 -7.15 -0.79 9.25
N LYS A 96 -7.93 -1.61 9.97
CA LYS A 96 -7.42 -2.68 10.84
C LYS A 96 -6.70 -3.76 10.03
N GLU A 97 -7.31 -4.24 8.94
CA GLU A 97 -6.70 -5.26 8.08
C GLU A 97 -5.43 -4.73 7.40
N LEU A 98 -5.41 -3.47 6.96
CA LEU A 98 -4.20 -2.84 6.42
C LEU A 98 -3.08 -2.81 7.48
N ARG A 99 -3.38 -2.43 8.73
CA ARG A 99 -2.38 -2.43 9.81
C ARG A 99 -1.90 -3.84 10.13
N ALA A 100 -2.78 -4.84 10.10
CA ALA A 100 -2.42 -6.24 10.30
C ALA A 100 -1.48 -6.73 9.20
N LEU A 101 -1.75 -6.39 7.93
CA LEU A 101 -0.86 -6.67 6.81
C LEU A 101 0.53 -6.05 7.03
N ILE A 102 0.61 -4.77 7.38
CA ILE A 102 1.90 -4.07 7.61
C ILE A 102 2.65 -4.71 8.77
N LYS A 103 1.98 -4.95 9.89
CA LYS A 103 2.59 -5.54 11.09
C LYS A 103 3.13 -6.94 10.81
N ASN A 104 2.40 -7.79 10.09
CA ASN A 104 2.86 -9.15 9.82
C ASN A 104 3.87 -9.21 8.67
N ALA A 105 3.75 -8.31 7.69
CA ALA A 105 4.69 -8.28 6.57
C ALA A 105 6.04 -7.66 6.97
N THR A 106 6.10 -6.77 7.96
CA THR A 106 7.36 -6.07 8.29
C THR A 106 7.65 -5.97 9.78
N ASP A 107 6.89 -6.60 10.68
CA ASP A 107 7.00 -6.36 12.13
C ASP A 107 6.84 -4.87 12.53
N GLY A 108 6.28 -4.05 11.63
CA GLY A 108 6.19 -2.60 11.76
C GLY A 108 7.31 -1.80 11.09
N GLU A 109 8.46 -2.40 10.72
CA GLU A 109 9.59 -1.71 10.09
C GLU A 109 10.31 -2.55 9.01
N PHE A 110 10.80 -1.89 7.96
CA PHE A 110 11.54 -2.59 6.89
C PHE A 110 13.01 -2.76 7.27
N ASP A 111 13.49 -4.01 7.34
CA ASP A 111 14.92 -4.30 7.48
C ASP A 111 15.59 -4.25 6.10
N SER A 112 15.96 -3.05 5.66
CA SER A 112 16.53 -2.83 4.32
C SER A 112 18.01 -3.22 4.19
N LEU A 113 18.71 -3.42 5.32
CA LEU A 113 20.16 -3.66 5.36
C LEU A 113 20.51 -5.12 5.62
N ASN A 114 19.71 -5.85 6.42
CA ASN A 114 19.99 -7.23 6.82
C ASN A 114 18.87 -8.21 6.40
N MET A 115 18.16 -7.90 5.31
CA MET A 115 17.04 -8.72 4.85
C MET A 115 17.51 -10.12 4.43
N LYS A 116 17.01 -11.15 5.11
CA LYS A 116 17.06 -12.54 4.66
C LYS A 116 15.72 -12.90 4.01
N GLN A 117 15.76 -13.78 3.02
CA GLN A 117 14.55 -14.35 2.44
C GLN A 117 13.71 -15.02 3.56
N ASP A 118 12.41 -14.76 3.56
CA ASP A 118 11.47 -15.31 4.54
C ASP A 118 10.22 -15.82 3.83
N THR A 119 10.22 -17.11 3.51
CA THR A 119 9.13 -17.77 2.80
C THR A 119 7.86 -17.82 3.65
N GLU A 120 7.98 -17.90 4.98
CA GLU A 120 6.82 -17.91 5.88
C GLU A 120 6.09 -16.56 5.84
N LYS A 121 6.84 -15.45 5.90
CA LYS A 121 6.27 -14.11 5.70
C LYS A 121 5.63 -13.98 4.33
N SER A 122 6.31 -14.43 3.26
CA SER A 122 5.78 -14.40 1.89
C SER A 122 4.44 -15.13 1.77
N THR A 123 4.30 -16.32 2.36
CA THR A 123 3.04 -17.08 2.34
C THR A 123 1.93 -16.42 3.17
N LYS A 124 2.26 -15.84 4.33
CA LYS A 124 1.28 -15.15 5.18
C LYS A 124 0.75 -13.87 4.54
N ILE A 125 1.53 -13.19 3.71
CA ILE A 125 1.12 -11.96 3.01
C ILE A 125 -0.18 -12.17 2.23
N SER A 126 -0.28 -13.25 1.44
CA SER A 126 -1.49 -13.52 0.65
C SER A 126 -2.73 -13.71 1.53
N GLN A 127 -2.59 -14.28 2.74
CA GLN A 127 -3.72 -14.38 3.67
C GLN A 127 -4.21 -13.00 4.14
N PHE A 128 -3.30 -12.11 4.53
CA PHE A 128 -3.67 -10.75 4.96
C PHE A 128 -4.20 -9.90 3.81
N ILE A 129 -3.66 -10.08 2.60
CA ILE A 129 -4.17 -9.45 1.38
C ILE A 129 -5.60 -9.89 1.10
N ASN A 130 -5.90 -11.19 1.20
CA ASN A 130 -7.25 -11.70 1.00
C ASN A 130 -8.24 -11.12 2.02
N ASN A 131 -7.86 -11.01 3.30
CA ASN A 131 -8.72 -10.38 4.31
C ASN A 131 -9.01 -8.91 3.98
N LEU A 132 -7.98 -8.16 3.55
CA LEU A 132 -8.13 -6.77 3.13
C LEU A 132 -9.04 -6.64 1.89
N MET A 133 -8.87 -7.53 0.91
CA MET A 133 -9.72 -7.59 -0.28
C MET A 133 -11.18 -7.89 0.08
N LEU A 134 -11.44 -8.86 0.96
CA LEU A 134 -12.78 -9.19 1.41
C LEU A 134 -13.45 -7.99 2.09
N ALA A 135 -12.76 -7.30 2.99
CA ALA A 135 -13.27 -6.08 3.63
C ALA A 135 -13.58 -4.97 2.62
N LEU A 136 -12.78 -4.82 1.55
CA LEU A 136 -13.10 -3.88 0.47
C LEU A 136 -14.36 -4.29 -0.31
N LEU A 137 -14.49 -5.57 -0.63
CA LEU A 137 -15.59 -6.11 -1.42
C LEU A 137 -16.93 -6.11 -0.67
N GLU A 138 -16.92 -6.17 0.66
CA GLU A 138 -18.12 -5.97 1.49
C GLU A 138 -18.83 -4.64 1.19
N ASN A 139 -18.11 -3.60 0.75
CA ASN A 139 -18.72 -2.33 0.37
C ASN A 139 -19.33 -2.31 -1.04
N LYS A 140 -19.11 -3.35 -1.84
CA LYS A 140 -19.72 -3.48 -3.17
C LYS A 140 -21.09 -4.15 -3.12
N MET A 141 -21.35 -4.96 -2.09
CA MET A 141 -22.63 -5.60 -1.82
C MET A 141 -23.65 -4.58 -1.30
#